data_AF-A0AAW2KC85-F1
#
_entry.id   AF-A0AAW2KC85-F1
#
_cell.length_a   1.000
_cell.length_b   1.000
_cell.length_c   1.000
_cell.angle_alpha   90.00
_cell.angle_beta   90.00
_cell.angle_gamma   90.00
#
_symmetry.space_group_name_H-M   'P 1'
#
loop_
_entity.id
_entity.type
_entity.pdbx_description
1 polymer ?
#
loop_
_entity_poly.entity_id
_entity_poly.type
_entity_poly.pdbx_seq_one_letter_code
_entity_poly.pdbx_strand_id
1 'polypeptide(L)'
;MEEKKKELDNISTQQIKIVTDKPPPAAVAVEATATATTPVPRPPAYTVTPPENEELSCWNPRSMFRPPDRGEDYTILQALFSIDMLILFFATICGVGGTLTAIDNLGQIGSSLGYPKKSISTFVSLVSIWNYLGRVVGGFLSEHFLKKYKFPRPLMLTLTLIVSCIGHVLIAFNVPNGLYVASVIIGFCFGAQWPLLFAIISELFGLKYYSTLYNFGSVASPIGLYVLNVRVTGHLYDREAEKQLRALGRSRRPGEELDCNGVECFKLAFIIITAVTVFGAIVSLLLVIRTRKFYKSDIYKKFRQEEKTAEAEMAAASAAGTANADAQTSK
;
A
#
# COMPACT_ATOMS: atom_id res chain seq x y z
N MET A 1 -18.68 34.01 17.26
CA MET A 1 -17.97 33.92 15.96
C MET A 1 -17.09 35.14 15.67
N GLU A 2 -17.23 36.26 16.38
CA GLU A 2 -16.41 37.46 16.19
C GLU A 2 -15.02 37.41 16.84
N GLU A 3 -14.84 36.61 17.89
CA GLU A 3 -13.57 36.46 18.60
C GLU A 3 -12.53 35.64 17.80
N LYS A 4 -12.97 34.56 17.14
CA LYS A 4 -12.13 33.75 16.24
C LYS A 4 -11.70 34.49 14.97
N LYS A 5 -12.42 35.54 14.57
CA LYS A 5 -12.08 36.36 13.40
C LYS A 5 -10.95 37.34 13.73
N LYS A 6 -10.90 37.87 14.96
CA LYS A 6 -9.80 38.73 15.44
C LYS A 6 -8.48 37.98 15.65
N GLU A 7 -8.52 36.69 16.02
CA GLU A 7 -7.30 35.87 16.09
C GLU A 7 -6.71 35.58 14.70
N LEU A 8 -7.55 35.43 13.66
CA LEU A 8 -7.10 35.14 12.31
C LEU A 8 -6.48 36.38 11.62
N ASP A 9 -7.05 37.56 11.86
CA ASP A 9 -6.53 38.83 11.32
C ASP A 9 -5.20 39.25 11.96
N ASN A 10 -4.92 38.82 13.20
CA ASN A 10 -3.67 39.16 13.90
C ASN A 10 -2.47 38.26 13.51
N ILE A 11 -2.73 37.09 12.90
CA ILE A 11 -1.69 36.20 12.38
C ILE A 11 -1.24 36.63 10.96
N SER A 12 -2.10 37.34 10.22
CA SER A 12 -1.82 37.76 8.84
C SER A 12 -0.83 38.94 8.73
N THR A 13 -0.47 39.59 9.83
CA THR A 13 0.32 40.85 9.82
C THR A 13 1.76 40.68 10.31
N GLN A 14 2.20 39.48 10.67
CA GLN A 14 3.61 39.21 10.97
C GLN A 14 4.35 38.75 9.70
N GLN A 15 5.19 39.62 9.14
CA GLN A 15 6.11 39.25 8.07
C GLN A 15 7.11 38.19 8.55
N ILE A 16 6.97 36.97 8.05
CA ILE A 16 7.98 35.91 8.20
C ILE A 16 9.15 36.24 7.26
N LYS A 17 10.30 36.64 7.84
CA LYS A 17 11.53 36.91 7.11
C LYS A 17 12.24 35.59 6.81
N ILE A 18 12.11 35.08 5.59
CA ILE A 18 12.82 33.88 5.12
C ILE A 18 14.27 34.28 4.84
N VAL A 19 15.20 33.82 5.68
CA VAL A 19 16.65 33.92 5.44
C VAL A 19 17.07 32.68 4.65
N THR A 20 17.36 32.84 3.35
CA THR A 20 18.10 31.86 2.57
C THR A 20 19.59 32.15 2.70
N ASP A 21 20.26 31.50 3.65
CA ASP A 21 21.72 31.49 3.70
C ASP A 21 22.26 30.36 2.83
N LYS A 22 23.02 30.73 1.80
CA LYS A 22 23.75 29.84 0.90
C LYS A 22 25.16 29.67 1.51
N PRO A 23 25.63 28.47 1.86
CA PRO A 23 26.99 28.34 2.35
C PRO A 23 27.99 28.65 1.21
N PRO A 24 28.96 29.56 1.43
CA PRO A 24 29.99 29.88 0.44
C PRO A 24 31.02 28.74 0.30
N PRO A 25 31.70 28.65 -0.87
CA PRO A 25 32.66 27.60 -1.16
C PRO A 25 33.91 27.76 -0.29
N ALA A 26 34.25 26.75 0.50
CA ALA A 26 35.53 26.69 1.17
C ALA A 26 36.63 26.43 0.14
N ALA A 27 37.27 27.50 -0.32
CA ALA A 27 38.60 27.44 -0.90
C ALA A 27 39.59 27.24 0.26
N VAL A 28 40.16 26.04 0.36
CA VAL A 28 41.38 25.82 1.13
C VAL A 28 42.45 25.42 0.12
N ALA A 29 43.35 26.38 -0.12
CA ALA A 29 44.60 26.15 -0.81
C ALA A 29 45.41 25.11 -0.04
N VAL A 30 45.85 24.06 -0.72
CA VAL A 30 46.92 23.19 -0.24
C VAL A 30 48.07 23.34 -1.20
N GLU A 31 49.19 23.80 -0.65
CA GLU A 31 50.47 24.02 -1.32
C GLU A 31 50.92 22.80 -2.12
N ALA A 32 51.39 23.06 -3.34
CA ALA A 32 52.11 22.10 -4.14
C ALA A 32 53.45 21.80 -3.48
N THR A 33 53.61 20.58 -2.94
CA THR A 33 54.93 19.98 -2.75
C THR A 33 55.05 18.83 -3.74
N ALA A 34 55.84 19.06 -4.78
CA ALA A 34 56.17 18.03 -5.76
C ALA A 34 57.06 16.97 -5.08
N THR A 35 56.66 15.71 -5.16
CA THR A 35 57.59 14.59 -5.02
C THR A 35 57.24 13.56 -6.08
N ALA A 36 58.14 13.43 -7.04
CA ALA A 36 58.00 12.55 -8.20
C ALA A 36 57.96 11.08 -7.75
N THR A 37 56.91 10.36 -8.13
CA THR A 37 56.92 8.89 -8.19
C THR A 37 56.29 8.45 -9.50
N THR A 38 57.05 7.66 -10.25
CA THR A 38 56.75 7.13 -11.58
C THR A 38 55.51 6.22 -11.58
N PRO A 39 54.64 6.26 -12.61
CA PRO A 39 53.47 5.38 -12.67
C PRO A 39 53.87 3.95 -13.09
N VAL A 40 53.45 2.97 -12.29
CA VAL A 40 53.50 1.54 -12.61
C VAL A 40 52.44 1.21 -13.68
N PRO A 41 52.74 0.39 -14.72
CA PRO A 41 51.78 0.06 -15.77
C PRO A 41 50.62 -0.79 -15.24
N ARG A 42 49.39 -0.36 -15.54
CA ARG A 42 48.14 -1.11 -15.28
C ARG A 42 48.03 -2.29 -16.26
N PRO A 43 47.74 -3.54 -15.83
CA PRO A 43 47.49 -4.64 -16.76
C PRO A 43 46.18 -4.40 -17.56
N PRO A 44 46.08 -4.94 -18.78
CA PRO A 44 44.97 -4.65 -19.69
C PRO A 44 43.64 -5.14 -19.11
N ALA A 45 42.63 -4.29 -19.21
CA ALA A 45 41.25 -4.61 -18.86
C ALA A 45 40.77 -5.77 -19.73
N TYR A 46 40.38 -6.87 -19.08
CA TYR A 46 39.56 -7.89 -19.72
C TYR A 46 38.22 -7.25 -20.06
N THR A 47 38.03 -6.91 -21.33
CA THR A 47 36.71 -6.67 -21.91
C THR A 47 35.95 -7.98 -21.91
N VAL A 48 35.28 -8.27 -20.78
CA VAL A 48 34.11 -9.15 -20.81
C VAL A 48 33.04 -8.33 -21.51
N THR A 49 32.86 -8.57 -22.80
CA THR A 49 31.63 -8.18 -23.50
C THR A 49 30.47 -8.78 -22.71
N PRO A 50 29.58 -7.97 -22.11
CA PRO A 50 28.32 -8.49 -21.58
C PRO A 50 27.57 -9.13 -22.75
N PRO A 51 26.81 -10.22 -22.54
CA PRO A 51 25.92 -10.71 -23.57
C PRO A 51 25.01 -9.56 -23.98
N GLU A 52 24.93 -9.38 -25.30
CA GLU A 52 24.11 -8.41 -26.00
C GLU A 52 22.76 -8.26 -25.28
N ASN A 53 22.59 -7.14 -24.58
CA ASN A 53 21.28 -6.74 -24.09
C ASN A 53 20.46 -6.51 -25.35
N GLU A 54 19.64 -7.50 -25.75
CA GLU A 54 18.40 -7.20 -26.45
C GLU A 54 17.68 -6.19 -25.55
N GLU A 55 17.81 -4.92 -25.88
CA GLU A 55 16.94 -3.88 -25.37
C GLU A 55 15.53 -4.26 -25.81
N LEU A 56 14.85 -5.04 -24.97
CA LEU A 56 13.45 -5.35 -25.08
C LEU A 56 12.71 -4.02 -25.02
N SER A 57 12.53 -3.42 -26.20
CA SER A 57 11.78 -2.20 -26.42
C SER A 57 10.49 -2.28 -25.62
N CYS A 58 10.31 -1.32 -24.70
CA CYS A 58 9.16 -1.24 -23.80
C CYS A 58 7.82 -1.25 -24.55
N TRP A 59 7.83 -0.93 -25.85
CA TRP A 59 6.64 -0.77 -26.67
C TRP A 59 6.38 -1.93 -27.63
N ASN A 60 7.18 -3.01 -27.59
CA ASN A 60 6.95 -4.16 -28.45
C ASN A 60 5.82 -5.05 -27.86
N PRO A 61 4.64 -5.16 -28.50
CA PRO A 61 3.54 -5.97 -27.98
C PRO A 61 3.90 -7.44 -27.80
N ARG A 62 4.87 -7.98 -28.55
CA ARG A 62 5.30 -9.39 -28.39
C ARG A 62 6.14 -9.62 -27.13
N SER A 63 6.86 -8.62 -26.61
CA SER A 63 7.58 -8.72 -25.33
C SER A 63 6.69 -8.43 -24.13
N MET A 64 5.67 -7.57 -24.29
CA MET A 64 4.72 -7.23 -23.21
C MET A 64 3.86 -8.40 -22.74
N PHE A 65 3.46 -9.32 -23.65
CA PHE A 65 2.61 -10.47 -23.33
C PHE A 65 3.38 -11.78 -23.05
N ARG A 66 4.70 -11.71 -22.89
CA ARG A 66 5.54 -12.82 -22.42
C ARG A 66 6.05 -12.48 -21.01
N PRO A 67 5.24 -12.75 -19.96
CA PRO A 67 5.65 -12.46 -18.60
C PRO A 67 6.82 -13.37 -18.19
N PRO A 68 7.81 -12.84 -17.44
CA PRO A 68 8.81 -13.65 -16.76
C PRO A 68 8.19 -14.66 -15.78
N ASP A 69 9.00 -15.60 -15.31
CA ASP A 69 8.60 -16.45 -14.18
C ASP A 69 8.29 -15.58 -12.95
N ARG A 70 7.36 -16.03 -12.11
CA ARG A 70 7.00 -15.30 -10.88
C ARG A 70 8.21 -15.19 -9.97
N GLY A 71 8.43 -14.00 -9.42
CA GLY A 71 9.59 -13.68 -8.58
C GLY A 71 10.83 -13.24 -9.36
N GLU A 72 10.80 -13.30 -10.69
CA GLU A 72 11.75 -12.58 -11.53
C GLU A 72 11.34 -11.10 -11.68
N ASP A 73 12.28 -10.25 -12.09
CA ASP A 73 12.00 -8.83 -12.29
C ASP A 73 11.16 -8.61 -13.55
N TYR A 74 9.93 -8.15 -13.36
CA TYR A 74 9.06 -7.75 -14.46
C TYR A 74 9.42 -6.34 -14.93
N THR A 75 9.30 -6.09 -16.24
CA THR A 75 9.20 -4.70 -16.71
C THR A 75 7.87 -4.08 -16.28
N ILE A 76 7.80 -2.74 -16.22
CA ILE A 76 6.60 -2.02 -15.79
C ILE A 76 5.37 -2.46 -16.62
N LEU A 77 5.46 -2.42 -17.94
CA LEU A 77 4.32 -2.74 -18.82
C LEU A 77 3.92 -4.22 -18.75
N GLN A 78 4.88 -5.15 -18.64
CA GLN A 78 4.58 -6.56 -18.42
C GLN A 78 3.82 -6.79 -17.12
N ALA A 79 4.22 -6.13 -16.03
CA ALA A 79 3.55 -6.26 -14.74
C ALA A 79 2.14 -5.65 -14.79
N LEU A 80 1.99 -4.44 -15.34
CA LEU A 80 0.69 -3.75 -15.43
C LEU A 80 -0.37 -4.56 -16.18
N PHE A 81 0.02 -5.21 -17.28
CA PHE A 81 -0.87 -6.04 -18.08
C PHE A 81 -0.83 -7.53 -17.70
N SER A 82 -0.12 -7.90 -16.64
CA SER A 82 -0.12 -9.27 -16.14
C SER A 82 -1.47 -9.61 -15.51
N ILE A 83 -1.92 -10.84 -15.76
CA ILE A 83 -3.17 -11.36 -15.17
C ILE A 83 -3.10 -11.30 -13.64
N ASP A 84 -1.94 -11.59 -13.05
CA ASP A 84 -1.76 -11.64 -11.60
C ASP A 84 -1.88 -10.23 -10.98
N MET A 85 -1.35 -9.19 -11.63
CA MET A 85 -1.50 -7.79 -11.18
C MET A 85 -2.95 -7.32 -11.31
N LEU A 86 -3.61 -7.62 -12.43
CA LEU A 86 -5.00 -7.22 -12.64
C LEU A 86 -5.93 -7.87 -11.59
N ILE A 87 -5.75 -9.17 -11.31
CA ILE A 87 -6.52 -9.85 -10.26
C ILE A 87 -6.28 -9.19 -8.90
N LEU A 88 -5.01 -8.91 -8.55
CA LEU A 88 -4.66 -8.24 -7.30
C LEU A 88 -5.27 -6.83 -7.21
N PHE A 89 -5.22 -6.07 -8.31
CA PHE A 89 -5.77 -4.73 -8.43
C PHE A 89 -7.29 -4.73 -8.19
N PHE A 90 -8.03 -5.60 -8.88
CA PHE A 90 -9.50 -5.72 -8.69
C PHE A 90 -9.87 -6.19 -7.28
N ALA A 91 -9.15 -7.16 -6.71
CA ALA A 91 -9.36 -7.59 -5.33
C ALA A 91 -9.11 -6.43 -4.35
N THR A 92 -8.09 -5.60 -4.61
CA THR A 92 -7.75 -4.43 -3.79
C THR A 92 -8.83 -3.36 -3.88
N ILE A 93 -9.36 -3.04 -5.07
CA ILE A 93 -10.50 -2.12 -5.24
C ILE A 93 -11.67 -2.54 -4.34
N CYS A 94 -12.05 -3.82 -4.39
CA CYS A 94 -13.19 -4.35 -3.64
C CYS A 94 -12.96 -4.37 -2.13
N GLY A 95 -11.75 -4.73 -1.72
CA GLY A 95 -11.36 -4.83 -0.31
C GLY A 95 -11.14 -3.49 0.35
N VAL A 96 -10.15 -2.75 -0.15
CA VAL A 96 -9.74 -1.46 0.39
C VAL A 96 -10.87 -0.45 0.25
N GLY A 97 -11.53 -0.41 -0.92
CA GLY A 97 -12.65 0.50 -1.16
C GLY A 97 -13.78 0.32 -0.15
N GLY A 98 -14.15 -0.93 0.17
CA GLY A 98 -15.20 -1.22 1.15
C GLY A 98 -14.83 -0.79 2.56
N THR A 99 -13.65 -1.18 3.04
CA THR A 99 -13.19 -0.81 4.37
C THR A 99 -12.97 0.70 4.52
N LEU A 100 -12.43 1.36 3.48
CA LEU A 100 -12.18 2.80 3.51
C LEU A 100 -13.49 3.60 3.48
N THR A 101 -14.48 3.13 2.71
CA THR A 101 -15.84 3.71 2.74
C THR A 101 -16.44 3.69 4.14
N ALA A 102 -16.23 2.59 4.88
CA ALA A 102 -16.71 2.47 6.26
C ALA A 102 -15.99 3.42 7.22
N ILE A 103 -14.69 3.61 7.04
CA ILE A 103 -13.87 4.52 7.85
C ILE A 103 -14.27 5.98 7.61
N ASP A 104 -14.38 6.39 6.34
CA ASP A 104 -14.71 7.78 5.96
C ASP A 104 -16.10 8.20 6.43
N ASN A 105 -17.05 7.25 6.46
CA ASN A 105 -18.43 7.52 6.88
C ASN A 105 -18.69 7.16 8.35
N LEU A 106 -17.68 6.73 9.12
CA LEU A 106 -17.88 6.19 10.47
C LEU A 106 -18.61 7.18 11.40
N GLY A 107 -18.30 8.47 11.26
CA GLY A 107 -18.98 9.54 11.99
C GLY A 107 -20.47 9.62 11.65
N GLN A 108 -20.81 9.64 10.35
CA GLN A 108 -22.19 9.70 9.88
C GLN A 108 -22.97 8.42 10.22
N ILE A 109 -22.34 7.25 10.08
CA ILE A 109 -22.90 5.96 10.50
C ILE A 109 -23.24 6.03 12.00
N GLY A 110 -22.28 6.43 12.85
CA GLY A 110 -22.51 6.57 14.28
C GLY A 110 -23.64 7.52 14.64
N SER A 111 -23.68 8.70 13.99
CA SER A 111 -24.74 9.70 14.20
C SER A 111 -26.11 9.18 13.76
N SER A 112 -26.21 8.57 12.57
CA SER A 112 -27.47 8.02 12.05
C SER A 112 -28.07 6.93 12.94
N LEU A 113 -27.21 6.16 13.62
CA LEU A 113 -27.61 5.10 14.55
C LEU A 113 -27.88 5.63 15.98
N GLY A 114 -27.75 6.94 16.21
CA GLY A 114 -28.04 7.58 17.49
C GLY A 114 -26.94 7.45 18.55
N TYR A 115 -25.70 7.11 18.18
CA TYR A 115 -24.60 7.06 19.14
C TYR A 115 -24.21 8.47 19.61
N PRO A 116 -23.85 8.65 20.89
CA PRO A 116 -23.35 9.93 21.38
C PRO A 116 -21.97 10.23 20.77
N LYS A 117 -21.65 11.54 20.60
CA LYS A 117 -20.38 12.00 20.03
C LYS A 117 -19.14 11.37 20.68
N LYS A 118 -19.18 11.11 22.00
CA LYS A 118 -18.12 10.42 22.74
C LYS A 118 -17.86 8.99 22.24
N SER A 119 -18.94 8.22 21.99
CA SER A 119 -18.83 6.88 21.41
C SER A 119 -18.31 6.93 19.97
N ILE A 120 -18.78 7.90 19.17
CA ILE A 120 -18.29 8.11 17.79
C ILE A 120 -16.78 8.38 17.78
N SER A 121 -16.29 9.27 18.64
CA SER A 121 -14.86 9.52 18.79
C SER A 121 -14.10 8.25 19.21
N THR A 122 -14.71 7.40 20.04
CA THR A 122 -14.11 6.12 20.44
C THR A 122 -14.01 5.17 19.24
N PHE A 123 -15.01 5.11 18.36
CA PHE A 123 -14.96 4.30 17.14
C PHE A 123 -13.79 4.71 16.24
N VAL A 124 -13.59 6.01 16.03
CA VAL A 124 -12.47 6.54 15.24
C VAL A 124 -11.13 6.16 15.88
N SER A 125 -10.99 6.28 17.21
CA SER A 125 -9.78 5.83 17.91
C SER A 125 -9.55 4.33 17.78
N LEU A 126 -10.60 3.51 17.87
CA LEU A 126 -10.50 2.06 17.69
C LEU A 126 -10.04 1.70 16.28
N VAL A 127 -10.61 2.33 15.24
CA VAL A 127 -10.15 2.13 13.85
C VAL A 127 -8.66 2.42 13.74
N SER A 128 -8.17 3.53 14.30
CA SER A 128 -6.75 3.90 14.23
C SER A 128 -5.83 2.90 14.94
N ILE A 129 -6.19 2.46 16.16
CA ILE A 129 -5.42 1.47 16.93
C ILE A 129 -5.36 0.15 16.16
N TRP A 130 -6.51 -0.34 15.71
CA TRP A 130 -6.59 -1.62 15.02
C TRP A 130 -6.02 -1.55 13.61
N ASN A 131 -6.00 -0.39 12.96
CA ASN A 131 -5.26 -0.20 11.71
C ASN A 131 -3.76 -0.42 11.91
N TYR A 132 -3.19 0.21 12.93
CA TYR A 132 -1.79 0.01 13.27
C TYR A 132 -1.49 -1.46 13.58
N LEU A 133 -2.29 -2.08 14.46
CA LEU A 133 -2.11 -3.49 14.81
C LEU A 133 -2.31 -4.41 13.60
N GLY A 134 -3.26 -4.11 12.71
CA GLY A 134 -3.46 -4.83 11.46
C GLY A 134 -2.22 -4.79 10.57
N ARG A 135 -1.54 -3.65 10.47
CA ARG A 135 -0.28 -3.53 9.71
C ARG A 135 0.83 -4.39 10.32
N VAL A 136 0.99 -4.31 11.64
CA VAL A 136 2.00 -5.10 12.36
C VAL A 136 1.72 -6.60 12.20
N VAL A 137 0.52 -7.05 12.56
CA VAL A 137 0.14 -8.46 12.48
C VAL A 137 0.17 -8.95 11.04
N GLY A 138 -0.41 -8.20 10.09
CA GLY A 138 -0.41 -8.58 8.67
C GLY A 138 0.99 -8.74 8.09
N GLY A 139 1.94 -7.88 8.46
CA GLY A 139 3.33 -7.99 8.05
C GLY A 139 4.05 -9.19 8.68
N PHE A 140 4.07 -9.27 10.01
CA PHE A 140 4.80 -10.33 10.73
C PHE A 140 4.19 -11.71 10.53
N LEU A 141 2.87 -11.82 10.64
CA LEU A 141 2.18 -13.11 10.55
C LEU A 141 2.24 -13.67 9.13
N SER A 142 2.26 -12.81 8.11
CA SER A 142 2.41 -13.28 6.73
C SER A 142 3.79 -13.82 6.44
N GLU A 143 4.83 -13.23 7.03
CA GLU A 143 6.18 -13.76 6.95
C GLU A 143 6.30 -15.11 7.70
N HIS A 144 5.74 -15.17 8.91
CA HIS A 144 5.76 -16.37 9.73
C HIS A 144 5.06 -17.55 9.03
N PHE A 145 3.83 -17.32 8.53
CA PHE A 145 3.07 -18.37 7.86
C PHE A 145 3.66 -18.80 6.52
N LEU A 146 4.26 -17.87 5.78
CA LEU A 146 4.98 -18.19 4.55
C LEU A 146 6.19 -19.09 4.84
N LYS A 147 7.05 -18.71 5.79
CA LYS A 147 8.26 -19.48 6.13
C LYS A 147 7.95 -20.84 6.74
N LYS A 148 7.01 -20.89 7.70
CA LYS A 148 6.73 -22.11 8.47
C LYS A 148 5.79 -23.08 7.76
N TYR A 149 4.78 -22.59 7.04
CA TYR A 149 3.73 -23.44 6.48
C TYR A 149 3.58 -23.31 4.95
N LYS A 150 4.45 -22.53 4.28
CA LYS A 150 4.33 -22.23 2.83
C LYS A 150 2.94 -21.68 2.48
N PHE A 151 2.37 -20.92 3.42
CA PHE A 151 1.03 -20.37 3.28
C PHE A 151 1.07 -19.20 2.28
N PRO A 152 0.30 -19.22 1.19
CA PRO A 152 0.33 -18.14 0.19
C PRO A 152 -0.16 -16.82 0.78
N ARG A 153 0.59 -15.73 0.61
CA ARG A 153 0.12 -14.39 1.04
C ARG A 153 -1.19 -13.95 0.39
N PRO A 154 -1.46 -14.25 -0.90
CA PRO A 154 -2.77 -13.99 -1.48
C PRO A 154 -3.92 -14.65 -0.71
N LEU A 155 -3.69 -15.79 -0.07
CA LEU A 155 -4.71 -16.47 0.73
C LEU A 155 -4.97 -15.72 2.04
N MET A 156 -3.94 -15.12 2.64
CA MET A 156 -4.13 -14.24 3.80
C MET A 156 -4.92 -12.98 3.44
N LEU A 157 -4.68 -12.44 2.24
CA LEU A 157 -5.48 -11.34 1.71
C LEU A 157 -6.94 -11.79 1.55
N THR A 158 -7.21 -12.95 0.95
CA THR A 158 -8.56 -13.52 0.84
C THR A 158 -9.24 -13.66 2.20
N LEU A 159 -8.55 -14.21 3.21
CA LEU A 159 -9.09 -14.34 4.57
C LEU A 159 -9.38 -12.97 5.20
N THR A 160 -8.51 -11.98 4.98
CA THR A 160 -8.71 -10.61 5.48
C THR A 160 -9.96 -9.97 4.86
N LEU A 161 -10.23 -10.22 3.58
CA LEU A 161 -11.46 -9.78 2.89
C LEU A 161 -12.71 -10.47 3.45
N ILE A 162 -12.65 -11.78 3.72
CA ILE A 162 -13.77 -12.50 4.31
C ILE A 162 -14.07 -11.99 5.72
N VAL A 163 -13.04 -11.71 6.52
CA VAL A 163 -13.19 -11.14 7.87
C VAL A 163 -13.78 -9.73 7.81
N SER A 164 -13.41 -8.88 6.84
CA SER A 164 -13.99 -7.53 6.74
C SER A 164 -15.48 -7.54 6.41
N CYS A 165 -15.99 -8.56 5.71
CA CYS A 165 -17.42 -8.75 5.50
C CYS A 165 -18.21 -8.82 6.81
N ILE A 166 -17.63 -9.38 7.88
CA ILE A 166 -18.27 -9.39 9.20
C ILE A 166 -18.49 -7.95 9.68
N GLY A 167 -17.46 -7.11 9.57
CA GLY A 167 -17.55 -5.69 9.91
C GLY A 167 -18.62 -4.96 9.09
N HIS A 168 -18.68 -5.21 7.78
CA HIS A 168 -19.68 -4.61 6.91
C HIS A 168 -21.12 -5.04 7.27
N VAL A 169 -21.33 -6.33 7.56
CA VAL A 169 -22.63 -6.87 7.98
C VAL A 169 -23.07 -6.32 9.33
N LEU A 170 -22.15 -6.19 10.29
CA LEU A 170 -22.44 -5.58 11.59
C LEU A 170 -22.94 -4.14 11.47
N ILE A 171 -22.38 -3.37 10.53
CA ILE A 171 -22.85 -2.01 10.22
C ILE A 171 -24.24 -2.06 9.55
N ALA A 172 -24.44 -2.95 8.57
CA ALA A 172 -25.68 -3.02 7.81
C ALA A 172 -26.92 -3.32 8.67
N PHE A 173 -26.78 -4.17 9.70
CA PHE A 173 -27.91 -4.63 10.51
C PHE A 173 -28.02 -3.96 11.89
N ASN A 174 -27.11 -3.04 12.23
CA ASN A 174 -27.10 -2.32 13.51
C ASN A 174 -27.34 -3.23 14.74
N VAL A 175 -26.57 -4.31 14.85
CA VAL A 175 -26.66 -5.18 16.04
C VAL A 175 -26.21 -4.41 17.29
N PRO A 176 -26.71 -4.76 18.50
CA PRO A 176 -26.31 -4.07 19.74
C PRO A 176 -24.78 -4.08 19.92
N ASN A 177 -24.19 -2.90 20.16
CA ASN A 177 -22.74 -2.69 20.21
C ASN A 177 -21.98 -3.12 18.93
N GLY A 178 -22.67 -3.37 17.83
CA GLY A 178 -22.11 -3.84 16.57
C GLY A 178 -21.09 -2.87 15.98
N LEU A 179 -21.29 -1.56 16.14
CA LEU A 179 -20.39 -0.55 15.58
C LEU A 179 -19.03 -0.50 16.29
N TYR A 180 -18.97 -0.85 17.59
CA TYR A 180 -17.70 -1.05 18.31
C TYR A 180 -16.90 -2.19 17.68
N VAL A 181 -17.54 -3.36 17.52
CA VAL A 181 -16.91 -4.56 16.95
C VAL A 181 -16.55 -4.33 15.48
N ALA A 182 -17.42 -3.67 14.72
CA ALA A 182 -17.16 -3.33 13.33
C ALA A 182 -15.93 -2.41 13.20
N SER A 183 -15.78 -1.41 14.07
CA SER A 183 -14.63 -0.51 14.06
C SER A 183 -13.29 -1.24 14.28
N VAL A 184 -13.30 -2.23 15.18
CA VAL A 184 -12.14 -3.12 15.42
C VAL A 184 -11.81 -3.95 14.18
N ILE A 185 -12.80 -4.65 13.63
CA ILE A 185 -12.64 -5.54 12.47
C ILE A 185 -12.21 -4.76 11.23
N ILE A 186 -12.90 -3.67 10.91
CA ILE A 186 -12.62 -2.84 9.73
C ILE A 186 -11.25 -2.19 9.85
N GLY A 187 -10.90 -1.64 11.02
CA GLY A 187 -9.58 -1.08 11.28
C GLY A 187 -8.48 -2.10 11.03
N PHE A 188 -8.59 -3.28 11.65
CA PHE A 188 -7.63 -4.38 11.48
C PHE A 188 -7.50 -4.83 10.02
N CYS A 189 -8.61 -5.11 9.34
CA CYS A 189 -8.59 -5.57 7.96
C CYS A 189 -7.99 -4.54 7.00
N PHE A 190 -8.36 -3.26 7.14
CA PHE A 190 -7.77 -2.18 6.35
C PHE A 190 -6.26 -2.05 6.60
N GLY A 191 -5.82 -2.23 7.86
CA GLY A 191 -4.40 -2.24 8.23
C GLY A 191 -3.63 -3.40 7.61
N ALA A 192 -4.17 -4.61 7.71
CA ALA A 192 -3.52 -5.84 7.25
C ALA A 192 -3.40 -5.94 5.72
N GLN A 193 -4.33 -5.34 4.97
CA GLN A 193 -4.30 -5.33 3.50
C GLN A 193 -3.02 -4.70 2.92
N TRP A 194 -2.51 -3.62 3.52
CA TRP A 194 -1.37 -2.89 2.96
C TRP A 194 -0.04 -3.67 2.98
N PRO A 195 0.44 -4.22 4.12
CA PRO A 195 1.64 -5.06 4.13
C PRO A 195 1.49 -6.29 3.23
N LEU A 196 0.30 -6.88 3.17
CA LEU A 196 0.03 -8.00 2.26
C LEU A 196 0.18 -7.58 0.80
N LEU A 197 -0.36 -6.43 0.42
CA LEU A 197 -0.21 -5.87 -0.92
C LEU A 197 1.25 -5.61 -1.27
N PHE A 198 2.01 -5.00 -0.36
CA PHE A 198 3.45 -4.73 -0.54
C PHE A 198 4.21 -6.03 -0.80
N ALA A 199 4.01 -7.02 0.06
CA ALA A 199 4.71 -8.30 -0.03
C ALA A 199 4.31 -9.09 -1.29
N ILE A 200 3.02 -9.12 -1.66
CA ILE A 200 2.58 -9.84 -2.86
C ILE A 200 3.18 -9.18 -4.12
N ILE A 201 3.22 -7.85 -4.20
CA ILE A 201 3.78 -7.17 -5.38
C ILE A 201 5.28 -7.44 -5.51
N SER A 202 6.05 -7.31 -4.42
CA SER A 202 7.49 -7.57 -4.46
C SER A 202 7.82 -9.03 -4.77
N GLU A 203 7.04 -9.98 -4.22
CA GLU A 203 7.25 -11.41 -4.44
C GLU A 203 6.88 -11.88 -5.84
N LEU A 204 5.85 -11.30 -6.46
CA LEU A 204 5.38 -11.75 -7.78
C LEU A 204 6.13 -11.08 -8.94
N PHE A 205 6.47 -9.79 -8.80
CA PHE A 205 6.97 -8.97 -9.90
C PHE A 205 8.42 -8.49 -9.74
N GLY A 206 9.08 -8.91 -8.66
CA GLY A 206 10.46 -8.55 -8.36
C GLY A 206 10.62 -7.17 -7.72
N LEU A 207 11.87 -6.79 -7.50
CA LEU A 207 12.25 -5.58 -6.75
C LEU A 207 12.70 -4.44 -7.65
N LYS A 208 13.11 -4.71 -8.90
CA LYS A 208 13.68 -3.71 -9.81
C LYS A 208 12.79 -2.47 -10.04
N TYR A 209 11.49 -2.67 -10.24
CA TYR A 209 10.52 -1.58 -10.42
C TYR A 209 9.44 -1.56 -9.32
N TYR A 210 9.73 -2.15 -8.16
CA TYR A 210 8.77 -2.34 -7.08
C TYR A 210 8.00 -1.06 -6.71
N SER A 211 8.69 0.06 -6.54
CA SER A 211 8.08 1.34 -6.17
C SER A 211 7.01 1.78 -7.17
N THR A 212 7.24 1.61 -8.48
CA THR A 212 6.28 1.97 -9.52
C THR A 212 5.07 1.02 -9.51
N LEU A 213 5.33 -0.28 -9.40
CA LEU A 213 4.27 -1.30 -9.39
C LEU A 213 3.38 -1.19 -8.16
N TYR A 214 3.98 -0.90 -7.00
CA TYR A 214 3.25 -0.61 -5.78
C TYR A 214 2.38 0.64 -5.91
N ASN A 215 2.92 1.74 -6.44
CA ASN A 215 2.13 2.96 -6.65
C ASN A 215 0.99 2.74 -7.64
N PHE A 216 1.17 1.93 -8.68
CA PHE A 216 0.05 1.52 -9.52
C PHE A 216 -0.99 0.72 -8.72
N GLY A 217 -0.56 -0.28 -7.95
CA GLY A 217 -1.44 -1.05 -7.08
C GLY A 217 -2.24 -0.18 -6.10
N SER A 218 -1.63 0.88 -5.57
CA SER A 218 -2.29 1.78 -4.61
C SER A 218 -3.40 2.64 -5.24
N VAL A 219 -3.38 2.86 -6.57
CA VAL A 219 -4.47 3.54 -7.31
C VAL A 219 -5.79 2.78 -7.20
N ALA A 220 -5.78 1.49 -6.86
CA ALA A 220 -6.99 0.75 -6.54
C ALA A 220 -7.80 1.41 -5.40
N SER A 221 -7.12 2.04 -4.43
CA SER A 221 -7.76 2.69 -3.27
C SER A 221 -8.66 3.86 -3.67
N PRO A 222 -8.20 4.92 -4.36
CA PRO A 222 -9.06 6.01 -4.78
C PRO A 222 -10.16 5.57 -5.76
N ILE A 223 -9.91 4.58 -6.62
CA ILE A 223 -10.96 4.03 -7.50
C ILE A 223 -12.06 3.36 -6.68
N GLY A 224 -11.68 2.47 -5.75
CA GLY A 224 -12.62 1.80 -4.86
C GLY A 224 -13.40 2.79 -4.00
N LEU A 225 -12.72 3.82 -3.49
CA LEU A 225 -13.37 4.88 -2.72
C LEU A 225 -14.38 5.67 -3.54
N TYR A 226 -14.02 6.11 -4.75
CA TYR A 226 -14.95 6.85 -5.60
C TYR A 226 -16.21 6.01 -5.93
N VAL A 227 -16.03 4.74 -6.28
CA VAL A 227 -17.15 3.88 -6.63
C VAL A 227 -18.02 3.53 -5.41
N LEU A 228 -17.41 3.05 -4.32
CA LEU A 228 -18.17 2.52 -3.18
C LEU A 228 -18.61 3.60 -2.20
N ASN A 229 -17.78 4.63 -1.96
CA ASN A 229 -18.14 5.73 -1.07
C ASN A 229 -19.01 6.74 -1.80
N VAL A 230 -18.49 7.40 -2.83
CA VAL A 230 -19.22 8.52 -3.46
C VAL A 230 -20.44 8.01 -4.26
N ARG A 231 -20.24 7.07 -5.19
CA ARG A 231 -21.32 6.66 -6.10
C ARG A 231 -22.36 5.75 -5.48
N VAL A 232 -21.96 4.85 -4.58
CA VAL A 232 -22.89 3.92 -3.93
C VAL A 232 -23.37 4.48 -2.60
N THR A 233 -22.48 4.68 -1.63
CA THR A 233 -22.87 5.00 -0.25
C THR A 233 -23.48 6.38 -0.14
N GLY A 234 -22.81 7.42 -0.65
CA GLY A 234 -23.31 8.80 -0.61
C GLY A 234 -24.67 8.94 -1.32
N HIS A 235 -24.79 8.42 -2.55
CA HIS A 235 -26.05 8.48 -3.29
C HIS A 235 -27.21 7.72 -2.60
N LEU A 236 -26.94 6.56 -1.98
CA LEU A 236 -27.96 5.82 -1.25
C LEU A 236 -28.37 6.51 0.06
N TYR A 237 -27.40 7.09 0.75
CA TYR A 237 -27.64 7.88 1.95
C TYR A 237 -28.51 9.10 1.63
N ASP A 238 -28.12 9.90 0.63
CA ASP A 238 -28.86 11.09 0.20
C ASP A 238 -30.29 10.74 -0.23
N ARG A 239 -30.47 9.63 -0.95
CA ARG A 239 -31.79 9.16 -1.38
C ARG A 239 -32.70 8.84 -0.19
N GLU A 240 -32.18 8.17 0.84
CA GLU A 240 -32.99 7.85 2.03
C GLU A 240 -33.23 9.09 2.89
N ALA A 241 -32.23 9.98 3.02
CA ALA A 241 -32.36 11.24 3.73
C ALA A 241 -33.45 12.14 3.11
N GLU A 242 -33.46 12.28 1.78
CA GLU A 242 -34.50 13.04 1.07
C GLU A 242 -35.89 12.42 1.27
N LYS A 243 -35.98 11.09 1.29
CA LYS A 243 -37.23 10.37 1.54
C LYS A 243 -37.75 10.63 2.96
N GLN A 244 -36.87 10.63 3.96
CA GLN A 244 -37.22 11.00 5.33
C GLN A 244 -37.68 12.46 5.44
N LEU A 245 -36.97 13.37 4.77
CA LEU A 245 -37.31 14.81 4.77
C LEU A 245 -38.68 15.08 4.15
N ARG A 246 -38.98 14.44 3.01
CA ARG A 246 -40.30 14.52 2.35
C ARG A 246 -41.40 13.93 3.23
N ALA A 247 -41.14 12.83 3.94
CA ALA A 247 -42.11 12.24 4.87
C ALA A 247 -42.45 13.18 6.04
N LEU A 248 -41.52 14.06 6.43
CA LEU A 248 -41.73 15.12 7.42
C LEU A 248 -42.41 16.39 6.83
N GLY A 249 -42.76 16.39 5.54
CA GLY A 249 -43.36 17.54 4.86
C GLY A 249 -42.39 18.71 4.66
N ARG A 250 -41.08 18.47 4.76
CA ARG A 250 -40.04 19.49 4.59
C ARG A 250 -39.35 19.34 3.23
N SER A 251 -38.84 20.46 2.72
CA SER A 251 -37.98 20.51 1.53
C SER A 251 -36.61 21.02 1.94
N ARG A 252 -35.56 20.45 1.35
CA ARG A 252 -34.17 20.83 1.65
C ARG A 252 -33.96 22.30 1.30
N ARG A 253 -33.52 23.10 2.28
CA ARG A 253 -33.14 24.49 2.04
C ARG A 253 -31.70 24.57 1.54
N PRO A 254 -31.37 25.52 0.65
CA PRO A 254 -29.98 25.75 0.26
C PRO A 254 -29.11 26.04 1.48
N GLY A 255 -28.01 25.30 1.64
CA GLY A 255 -27.09 25.42 2.79
C GLY A 255 -27.46 24.59 4.03
N GLU A 256 -28.57 23.84 4.00
CA GLU A 256 -28.93 22.90 5.07
C GLU A 256 -28.25 21.53 4.86
N GLU A 257 -27.69 20.98 5.94
CA GLU A 257 -27.13 19.63 5.97
C GLU A 257 -28.25 18.59 5.77
N LEU A 258 -27.96 17.56 4.98
CA LEU A 258 -28.92 16.50 4.70
C LEU A 258 -28.67 15.34 5.67
N ASP A 259 -29.46 15.30 6.73
CA ASP A 259 -29.34 14.28 7.77
C ASP A 259 -30.27 13.09 7.53
N CYS A 260 -29.71 11.89 7.70
CA CYS A 260 -30.46 10.64 7.67
C CYS A 260 -30.40 9.96 9.05
N ASN A 261 -31.56 9.51 9.53
CA ASN A 261 -31.68 8.85 10.82
C ASN A 261 -32.13 7.39 10.67
N GLY A 262 -31.54 6.51 11.48
CA GLY A 262 -31.84 5.09 11.54
C GLY A 262 -30.94 4.20 10.67
N VAL A 263 -31.09 2.89 10.85
CA VAL A 263 -30.28 1.86 10.18
C VAL A 263 -30.42 1.88 8.65
N GLU A 264 -31.57 2.30 8.13
CA GLU A 264 -31.88 2.29 6.70
C GLU A 264 -30.95 3.21 5.88
N CYS A 265 -30.33 4.21 6.51
CA CYS A 265 -29.39 5.15 5.88
C CYS A 265 -28.17 4.47 5.25
N PHE A 266 -27.67 3.41 5.88
CA PHE A 266 -26.45 2.71 5.46
C PHE A 266 -26.67 1.23 5.13
N LYS A 267 -27.81 0.65 5.53
CA LYS A 267 -28.10 -0.79 5.37
C LYS A 267 -27.88 -1.29 3.96
N LEU A 268 -28.53 -0.70 2.95
CA LEU A 268 -28.39 -1.15 1.57
C LEU A 268 -26.97 -0.94 1.03
N ALA A 269 -26.34 0.19 1.35
CA ALA A 269 -24.97 0.46 0.94
C ALA A 269 -24.00 -0.61 1.47
N PHE A 270 -24.11 -0.96 2.75
CA PHE A 270 -23.24 -1.96 3.36
C PHE A 270 -23.55 -3.41 2.96
N ILE A 271 -24.79 -3.72 2.55
CA ILE A 271 -25.12 -5.00 1.90
C ILE A 271 -24.40 -5.08 0.53
N ILE A 272 -24.44 -4.00 -0.26
CA ILE A 272 -23.74 -3.94 -1.55
C ILE A 272 -22.22 -4.03 -1.35
N ILE A 273 -21.66 -3.27 -0.41
CA ILE A 273 -20.22 -3.32 -0.08
C ILE A 273 -19.83 -4.74 0.35
N THR A 274 -20.63 -5.39 1.20
CA THR A 274 -20.39 -6.80 1.58
C THR A 274 -20.34 -7.71 0.35
N ALA A 275 -21.31 -7.60 -0.55
CA ALA A 275 -21.35 -8.40 -1.77
C ALA A 275 -20.12 -8.13 -2.68
N VAL A 276 -19.72 -6.87 -2.83
CA VAL A 276 -18.53 -6.48 -3.59
C VAL A 276 -17.26 -7.02 -2.94
N THR A 277 -17.15 -6.97 -1.61
CA THR A 277 -16.00 -7.53 -0.89
C THR A 277 -15.95 -9.06 -1.00
N VAL A 278 -17.09 -9.75 -0.93
CA VAL A 278 -17.17 -11.21 -1.19
C VAL A 278 -16.72 -11.53 -2.61
N PHE A 279 -17.19 -10.77 -3.61
CA PHE A 279 -16.73 -10.90 -4.99
C PHE A 279 -15.20 -10.68 -5.08
N GLY A 280 -14.67 -9.65 -4.43
CA GLY A 280 -13.23 -9.40 -4.32
C GLY A 280 -12.47 -10.57 -3.68
N ALA A 281 -13.04 -11.24 -2.68
CA ALA A 281 -12.46 -12.43 -2.08
C ALA A 281 -12.42 -13.62 -3.06
N ILE A 282 -13.48 -13.80 -3.87
CA ILE A 282 -13.52 -14.82 -4.94
C ILE A 282 -12.45 -14.52 -5.99
N VAL A 283 -12.32 -13.25 -6.42
CA VAL A 283 -11.28 -12.80 -7.36
C VAL A 283 -9.88 -13.05 -6.74
N SER A 284 -9.69 -12.72 -5.47
CA SER A 284 -8.44 -13.00 -4.73
C SER A 284 -8.12 -14.50 -4.68
N LEU A 285 -9.12 -15.37 -4.55
CA LEU A 285 -8.93 -16.82 -4.56
C LEU A 285 -8.38 -17.32 -5.91
N LEU A 286 -8.73 -16.66 -7.03
CA LEU A 286 -8.11 -16.95 -8.32
C LEU A 286 -6.59 -16.68 -8.30
N LEU A 287 -6.15 -15.61 -7.64
CA LEU A 287 -4.73 -15.32 -7.44
C LEU A 287 -4.06 -16.41 -6.60
N VAL A 288 -4.73 -16.89 -5.54
CA VAL A 288 -4.24 -18.02 -4.72
C VAL A 288 -4.00 -19.25 -5.58
N ILE A 289 -4.96 -19.62 -6.43
CA ILE A 289 -4.85 -20.81 -7.29
C ILE A 289 -3.68 -20.65 -8.26
N ARG A 290 -3.54 -19.48 -8.89
CA ARG A 290 -2.49 -19.20 -9.88
C ARG A 290 -1.08 -19.18 -9.26
N THR A 291 -0.96 -18.66 -8.05
CA THR A 291 0.33 -18.50 -7.36
C THR A 291 0.67 -19.68 -6.45
N ARG A 292 -0.21 -20.67 -6.30
CA ARG A 292 -0.03 -21.82 -5.39
C ARG A 292 1.27 -22.58 -5.62
N LYS A 293 1.66 -22.82 -6.87
CA LYS A 293 2.91 -23.54 -7.20
C LYS A 293 4.14 -22.72 -6.82
N PHE A 294 4.08 -21.41 -7.02
CA PHE A 294 5.13 -20.47 -6.65
C PHE A 294 5.29 -20.41 -5.12
N TYR A 295 4.21 -20.22 -4.36
CA TYR A 295 4.28 -20.16 -2.90
C TYR A 295 4.66 -21.48 -2.21
N LYS A 296 4.45 -22.62 -2.87
CA LYS A 296 4.94 -23.92 -2.39
C LYS A 296 6.44 -24.12 -2.62
N SER A 297 7.06 -23.38 -3.53
CA SER A 297 8.50 -23.49 -3.78
C SER A 297 9.31 -22.74 -2.72
N ASP A 298 10.64 -22.82 -2.83
CA ASP A 298 11.53 -22.06 -1.97
C ASP A 298 11.81 -20.67 -2.59
N ILE A 299 10.85 -19.76 -2.44
CA ILE A 299 10.90 -18.39 -3.00
C ILE A 299 12.16 -17.64 -2.55
N TYR A 300 12.66 -17.91 -1.35
CA TYR A 300 13.86 -17.26 -0.80
C TYR A 300 15.19 -17.91 -1.23
N LYS A 301 15.15 -19.00 -2.00
CA LYS A 301 16.37 -19.71 -2.43
C LYS A 301 17.29 -18.81 -3.25
N LYS A 302 16.71 -18.06 -4.19
CA LYS A 302 17.44 -17.15 -5.07
C LYS A 302 18.13 -16.03 -4.28
N PHE A 303 17.39 -15.33 -3.43
CA PHE A 303 17.94 -14.26 -2.58
C PHE A 303 19.08 -14.75 -1.68
N ARG A 304 18.95 -15.94 -1.08
CA ARG A 304 20.05 -16.54 -0.30
C ARG A 304 21.27 -16.92 -1.14
N GLN A 305 21.07 -17.28 -2.41
CA GLN A 305 22.17 -17.57 -3.32
C GLN A 305 22.88 -16.28 -3.75
N GLU A 306 22.13 -15.23 -4.05
CA GLU A 306 22.66 -13.89 -4.37
C GLU A 306 23.45 -13.31 -3.19
N GLU A 307 22.93 -13.41 -1.96
CA GLU A 307 23.62 -12.98 -0.74
C GLU A 307 24.95 -13.72 -0.57
N LYS A 308 24.94 -15.05 -0.71
CA LYS A 308 26.16 -15.88 -0.62
C LYS A 308 27.17 -15.56 -1.71
N THR A 309 26.73 -15.28 -2.94
CA THR A 309 27.61 -14.90 -4.03
C THR A 309 28.22 -13.53 -3.76
N ALA A 310 27.42 -12.55 -3.30
CA ALA A 310 27.92 -11.22 -2.94
C ALA A 310 28.92 -11.27 -1.76
N GLU A 311 28.65 -12.10 -0.74
CA GLU A 311 29.59 -12.36 0.35
C GLU A 311 30.89 -12.97 -0.17
N ALA A 312 30.82 -13.95 -1.09
CA ALA A 312 31.99 -14.57 -1.68
C ALA A 312 32.81 -13.59 -2.55
N GLU A 313 32.14 -12.74 -3.32
CA GLU A 313 32.78 -11.69 -4.14
C GLU A 313 33.47 -10.64 -3.25
N MET A 314 32.81 -10.19 -2.18
CA MET A 314 33.41 -9.27 -1.21
C MET A 314 34.61 -9.91 -0.48
N ALA A 315 34.51 -11.19 -0.11
CA ALA A 315 35.62 -11.92 0.50
C ALA A 315 36.80 -12.09 -0.48
N ALA A 316 36.54 -12.41 -1.75
CA ALA A 316 37.57 -12.52 -2.78
C ALA A 316 38.25 -11.17 -3.07
N ALA A 317 37.49 -10.08 -3.14
CA ALA A 317 38.03 -8.74 -3.31
C ALA A 317 38.91 -8.30 -2.12
N SER A 318 38.49 -8.63 -0.89
CA SER A 318 39.28 -8.39 0.32
C SER A 318 40.61 -9.15 0.28
N ALA A 319 40.58 -10.45 -0.02
CA ALA A 319 41.79 -11.29 -0.10
C ALA A 319 42.77 -10.84 -1.19
N ALA A 320 42.25 -10.42 -2.36
CA ALA A 320 43.07 -9.86 -3.45
C ALA A 320 43.72 -8.52 -3.05
N GLY A 321 43.03 -7.70 -2.23
CA GLY A 321 43.58 -6.48 -1.66
C GLY A 321 44.73 -6.74 -0.68
N THR A 322 44.60 -7.76 0.19
CA THR A 322 45.65 -8.13 1.15
C THR A 322 46.89 -8.70 0.45
N ALA A 323 46.71 -9.57 -0.55
CA ALA A 323 47.81 -10.14 -1.31
C ALA A 323 48.63 -9.08 -2.08
N ASN A 324 47.98 -8.03 -2.59
CA ASN A 324 48.67 -6.90 -3.23
C ASN A 324 49.43 -6.00 -2.23
N ALA A 325 48.96 -5.89 -0.98
CA ALA A 325 49.64 -5.14 0.08
C ALA A 325 50.88 -5.89 0.60
N ASP A 326 50.78 -7.22 0.76
CA ASP A 326 51.90 -8.07 1.18
C ASP A 326 52.99 -8.17 0.10
N ALA A 327 52.61 -8.15 -1.18
CA ALA A 327 53.56 -8.10 -2.30
C ALA A 327 54.31 -6.76 -2.42
N GLN A 328 53.75 -5.66 -1.89
CA GLN A 328 54.40 -4.34 -1.89
C GLN A 328 55.33 -4.11 -0.68
N THR A 329 55.18 -4.88 0.39
CA THR A 329 56.02 -4.78 1.60
C THR A 329 57.21 -5.75 1.60
N SER A 330 57.27 -6.68 0.64
CA SER A 330 58.39 -7.62 0.47
C SER A 330 59.47 -7.17 -0.54
N LYS A 331 59.52 -5.87 -0.89
CA LYS A 331 60.59 -5.26 -1.69
C LYS A 331 61.41 -4.28 -0.85
#